data_AF-A0A942FRI6-F1
#
_entry.id   AF-A0A942FRI6-F1
#
_cell.length_a   1.000
_cell.length_b   1.000
_cell.length_c   1.000
_cell.angle_alpha   90.00
_cell.angle_beta   90.00
_cell.angle_gamma   90.00
#
_symmetry.space_group_name_H-M   'P 1'
#
loop_
_entity.id
_entity.type
_entity.pdbx_description
1 polymer ?
#
loop_
_entity_poly.entity_id
_entity_poly.type
_entity_poly.pdbx_seq_one_letter_code
_entity_poly.pdbx_strand_id
1 'polypeptide(L)'
;MRNLFPFHLGNVIRKLNETRIAINLQHQHPFPKSRSRLLSYYCYIPRRIKINPSGEIAGGLSRFVTSLIDFSFVRSICASAYSSRGGHAYDPVSLFLLQLFQYMEKFPDLKTFLSAVRDEEKGKHYRLYTGISHCHIPCEADFTHLKDRLGEGLYIEISQALVEIVRLLGFLSFAILSTDGTLFPSYSHYKGCTYFCKECKSIEFKGLIENVRRRILYKLQDPKRLALGREIKVRVDCPSTRFPEEILKPKVELLTLSLKIADPEMPNPFNKIFGVDEELKSHGLDVIVRKIHFHSIDINQIDSFFFRCPKLPSDKEARIGVRRNPKNPDKVEKVFGYNAILTTSIELSLGIELPVGCLTISGNAEEGNQFIPLKEQLSNHHPNTKIDVADAKYDELHNYEYARTIHSIPLIDYNVRNEDVSLDALKLRGYDRNGWPFAPCGVLCRPNGFDYQFQRATFTCQRQCVLSNESRLKEYSDSCP
;
A
#
# COMPACT_ATOMS: atom_id res chain seq x y z
N MET A 1 11.88 -27.56 -25.76
CA MET A 1 12.35 -27.65 -24.35
C MET A 1 13.09 -26.35 -24.06
N ARG A 2 12.76 -25.61 -22.98
CA ARG A 2 13.41 -24.32 -22.67
C ARG A 2 14.89 -24.57 -22.36
N ASN A 3 15.81 -23.83 -22.97
CA ASN A 3 17.24 -23.94 -22.64
C ASN A 3 17.53 -23.18 -21.34
N LEU A 4 17.62 -23.91 -20.22
CA LEU A 4 17.91 -23.35 -18.90
C LEU A 4 19.39 -23.45 -18.52
N PHE A 5 20.27 -23.91 -19.44
CA PHE A 5 21.70 -24.05 -19.16
C PHE A 5 22.38 -22.76 -18.65
N PRO A 6 22.06 -21.56 -19.19
CA PRO A 6 22.61 -20.31 -18.66
C PRO A 6 22.29 -20.06 -17.18
N PHE A 7 21.20 -20.66 -16.68
CA PHE A 7 20.70 -20.49 -15.31
C PHE A 7 21.09 -21.63 -14.37
N HIS A 8 21.99 -22.52 -14.78
CA HIS A 8 22.61 -23.46 -13.83
C HIS A 8 23.30 -22.70 -12.69
N LEU A 9 23.20 -23.24 -11.48
CA LEU A 9 23.69 -22.59 -10.26
C LEU A 9 25.15 -22.11 -10.39
N GLY A 10 26.04 -22.90 -11.00
CA GLY A 10 27.43 -22.50 -11.22
C GLY A 10 27.58 -21.28 -12.14
N ASN A 11 26.78 -21.21 -13.22
CA ASN A 11 26.76 -20.07 -14.13
C ASN A 11 26.20 -18.82 -13.44
N VAL A 12 25.12 -18.99 -12.67
CA VAL A 12 24.50 -17.92 -11.88
C VAL A 12 25.46 -17.37 -10.85
N ILE A 13 26.16 -18.22 -10.09
CA ILE A 13 27.16 -17.78 -9.10
C ILE A 13 28.28 -16.98 -9.76
N ARG A 14 28.81 -17.45 -10.90
CA ARG A 14 29.84 -16.72 -11.65
C ARG A 14 29.35 -15.34 -12.06
N LYS A 15 28.15 -15.27 -12.65
CA LYS A 15 27.56 -14.02 -13.12
C LYS A 15 27.21 -13.06 -11.98
N LEU A 16 26.77 -13.58 -10.83
CA LEU A 16 26.55 -12.81 -9.61
C LEU A 16 27.83 -12.18 -9.07
N ASN A 17 28.96 -12.88 -9.15
CA ASN A 17 30.25 -12.31 -8.71
C ASN A 17 30.65 -11.09 -9.58
N GLU A 18 30.40 -11.15 -10.89
CA GLU A 18 30.61 -10.01 -11.80
C GLU A 18 29.60 -8.88 -11.51
N THR A 19 28.32 -9.24 -11.39
CA THR A 19 27.21 -8.31 -11.10
C THR A 19 27.43 -7.57 -9.78
N ARG A 20 27.94 -8.27 -8.76
CA ARG A 20 28.26 -7.70 -7.44
C ARG A 20 29.19 -6.50 -7.55
N ILE A 21 30.20 -6.57 -8.42
CA ILE A 21 31.14 -5.46 -8.63
C ILE A 21 30.41 -4.26 -9.22
N ALA A 22 29.59 -4.47 -10.26
CA ALA A 22 28.82 -3.41 -10.90
C ALA A 22 27.86 -2.70 -9.92
N ILE A 23 27.09 -3.47 -9.14
CA ILE A 23 26.14 -2.93 -8.17
C ILE A 23 26.84 -2.16 -7.06
N ASN A 24 27.94 -2.69 -6.50
CA ASN A 24 28.71 -1.99 -5.48
C ASN A 24 29.39 -0.74 -6.03
N LEU A 25 29.78 -0.72 -7.31
CA LEU A 25 30.30 0.48 -7.97
C LEU A 25 29.24 1.55 -8.19
N GLN A 26 27.98 1.17 -8.42
CA GLN A 26 26.86 2.11 -8.54
C GLN A 26 26.47 2.70 -7.17
N HIS A 27 26.60 1.92 -6.10
CA HIS A 27 26.19 2.31 -4.75
C HIS A 27 27.39 2.47 -3.81
N GLN A 28 28.09 3.62 -3.93
CA GLN A 28 29.30 3.93 -3.16
C GLN A 28 29.10 4.98 -2.05
N HIS A 29 27.85 5.32 -1.71
CA HIS A 29 27.60 6.35 -0.70
C HIS A 29 28.09 5.84 0.68
N PRO A 30 29.07 6.51 1.31
CA PRO A 30 29.65 6.04 2.55
C PRO A 30 28.63 6.16 3.67
N PHE A 31 28.52 5.12 4.50
CA PHE A 31 27.63 5.15 5.63
C PHE A 31 28.15 6.11 6.71
N PRO A 32 27.34 7.06 7.21
CA PRO A 32 27.86 8.17 8.02
C PRO A 32 28.27 7.78 9.45
N LYS A 33 27.89 6.59 9.94
CA LYS A 33 28.29 6.10 11.27
C LYS A 33 29.50 5.19 11.19
N SER A 34 30.45 5.39 12.11
CA SER A 34 31.60 4.50 12.28
C SER A 34 31.17 3.09 12.73
N ARG A 35 31.98 2.09 12.39
CA ARG A 35 31.70 0.68 12.72
C ARG A 35 31.54 0.43 14.22
N SER A 36 32.32 1.11 15.06
CA SER A 36 32.22 1.02 16.53
C SER A 36 30.87 1.49 17.10
N ARG A 37 30.10 2.24 16.31
CA ARG A 37 28.78 2.77 16.69
C ARG A 37 27.63 1.98 16.06
N LEU A 38 27.94 0.85 15.43
CA LEU A 38 26.95 -0.08 14.90
C LEU A 38 26.75 -1.27 15.85
N LEU A 39 25.50 -1.53 16.23
CA LEU A 39 25.10 -2.64 17.11
C LEU A 39 25.13 -4.00 16.38
N SER A 40 25.03 -3.97 15.06
CA SER A 40 25.17 -5.10 14.15
C SER A 40 26.05 -4.69 12.97
N TYR A 41 26.63 -5.66 12.26
CA TYR A 41 27.39 -5.35 11.05
C TYR A 41 27.32 -6.51 10.07
N TYR A 42 26.59 -6.31 8.97
CA TYR A 42 26.51 -7.28 7.90
C TYR A 42 27.81 -7.31 7.07
N CYS A 43 28.38 -8.51 6.94
CA CYS A 43 29.44 -8.80 5.98
C CYS A 43 28.94 -9.88 5.03
N TYR A 44 29.01 -9.62 3.73
CA TYR A 44 28.79 -10.68 2.75
C TYR A 44 29.92 -11.71 2.81
N ILE A 45 29.52 -12.96 2.99
CA ILE A 45 30.44 -14.11 3.02
C ILE A 45 29.87 -15.13 2.02
N PRO A 46 30.56 -15.41 0.91
CA PRO A 46 30.18 -16.47 0.00
C PRO A 46 30.16 -17.80 0.75
N ARG A 47 29.04 -18.51 0.71
CA ARG A 47 28.89 -19.81 1.38
C ARG A 47 28.54 -20.86 0.35
N ARG A 48 29.06 -22.07 0.55
CA ARG A 48 28.70 -23.21 -0.29
C ARG A 48 27.22 -23.52 -0.13
N ILE A 49 26.52 -23.56 -1.26
CA ILE A 49 25.13 -23.95 -1.38
C ILE A 49 25.09 -25.46 -1.61
N LYS A 50 24.28 -26.16 -0.81
CA LYS A 50 24.01 -27.58 -0.98
C LYS A 50 22.51 -27.76 -1.21
N ILE A 51 22.17 -28.31 -2.36
CA ILE A 51 20.81 -28.73 -2.70
C ILE A 51 20.81 -30.25 -2.58
N ASN A 52 19.95 -30.78 -1.71
CA ASN A 52 19.80 -32.22 -1.53
C ASN A 52 19.11 -32.83 -2.75
N PRO A 53 19.22 -34.15 -2.99
CA PRO A 53 18.49 -34.82 -4.07
C PRO A 53 16.97 -34.62 -4.02
N SER A 54 16.42 -34.35 -2.84
CA SER A 54 15.01 -33.98 -2.63
C SER A 54 14.63 -32.58 -3.16
N GLY A 55 15.60 -31.77 -3.59
CA GLY A 55 15.42 -30.36 -3.93
C GLY A 55 15.51 -29.41 -2.73
N GLU A 56 15.62 -29.94 -1.50
CA GLU A 56 15.74 -29.12 -0.30
C GLU A 56 17.08 -28.38 -0.25
N ILE A 57 17.04 -27.11 0.13
CA ILE A 57 18.25 -26.30 0.29
C ILE A 57 18.72 -26.41 1.73
N ALA A 58 19.94 -26.92 1.93
CA ALA A 58 20.52 -27.05 3.25
C ALA A 58 20.67 -25.67 3.91
N GLY A 59 20.04 -25.47 5.07
CA GLY A 59 20.02 -24.19 5.79
C GLY A 59 18.93 -23.21 5.35
N GLY A 60 17.99 -23.65 4.50
CA GLY A 60 16.80 -22.87 4.14
C GLY A 60 17.03 -21.75 3.13
N LEU A 61 15.97 -21.02 2.83
CA LEU A 61 15.98 -19.95 1.82
C LEU A 61 16.79 -18.75 2.28
N SER A 62 16.75 -18.43 3.58
CA SER A 62 17.54 -17.34 4.16
C SER A 62 19.04 -17.52 3.91
N ARG A 63 19.55 -18.75 4.04
CA ARG A 63 20.94 -19.08 3.69
C ARG A 63 21.17 -18.98 2.19
N PHE A 64 20.26 -19.51 1.38
CA PHE A 64 20.39 -19.51 -0.07
C PHE A 64 20.60 -18.10 -0.62
N VAL A 65 19.70 -17.18 -0.26
CA VAL A 65 19.73 -15.79 -0.74
C VAL A 65 20.97 -15.04 -0.25
N THR A 66 21.32 -15.15 1.03
CA THR A 66 22.53 -14.47 1.56
C THR A 66 23.85 -15.10 1.15
N SER A 67 23.82 -16.29 0.55
CA SER A 67 24.99 -16.91 -0.07
C SER A 67 25.19 -16.47 -1.52
N LEU A 68 24.14 -15.95 -2.17
CA LEU A 68 24.15 -15.55 -3.58
C LEU A 68 24.27 -14.04 -3.77
N ILE A 69 23.54 -13.27 -2.97
CA ILE A 69 23.41 -11.83 -3.15
C ILE A 69 24.17 -11.10 -2.04
N ASP A 70 25.04 -10.17 -2.43
CA ASP A 70 25.68 -9.23 -1.52
C ASP A 70 24.75 -8.03 -1.28
N PHE A 71 24.10 -7.98 -0.12
CA PHE A 71 23.21 -6.88 0.26
C PHE A 71 23.93 -5.62 0.77
N SER A 72 25.25 -5.50 0.63
CA SER A 72 26.00 -4.32 1.10
C SER A 72 25.53 -3.01 0.45
N PHE A 73 24.98 -3.06 -0.76
CA PHE A 73 24.40 -1.89 -1.45
C PHE A 73 23.25 -1.25 -0.66
N VAL A 74 22.49 -2.04 0.13
CA VAL A 74 21.41 -1.52 0.98
C VAL A 74 21.94 -0.48 1.97
N ARG A 75 23.16 -0.68 2.49
CA ARG A 75 23.80 0.27 3.40
C ARG A 75 24.08 1.61 2.72
N SER A 76 24.54 1.58 1.47
CA SER A 76 24.80 2.77 0.68
C SER A 76 23.50 3.50 0.35
N ILE A 77 22.47 2.79 -0.10
CA ILE A 77 21.15 3.39 -0.40
C ILE A 77 20.58 4.06 0.85
N CYS A 78 20.64 3.39 1.99
CA CYS A 78 20.13 3.91 3.25
C CYS A 78 20.99 5.03 3.86
N ALA A 79 22.18 5.33 3.33
CA ALA A 79 23.14 6.22 4.01
C ALA A 79 22.59 7.63 4.25
N SER A 80 21.81 8.16 3.30
CA SER A 80 21.19 9.49 3.36
C SER A 80 20.20 9.65 4.52
N ALA A 81 19.58 8.56 4.97
CA ALA A 81 18.63 8.56 6.08
C ALA A 81 19.30 8.51 7.47
N TYR A 82 20.63 8.43 7.52
CA TYR A 82 21.39 8.35 8.75
C TYR A 82 22.30 9.57 8.90
N SER A 83 22.73 9.84 10.13
CA SER A 83 23.70 10.91 10.42
C SER A 83 24.88 10.39 11.22
N SER A 84 26.01 11.08 11.10
CA SER A 84 27.21 10.82 11.89
C SER A 84 27.03 11.17 13.37
N ARG A 85 26.01 11.96 13.71
CA ARG A 85 25.65 12.37 15.07
C ARG A 85 24.64 11.39 15.70
N GLY A 86 24.34 11.55 16.99
CA GLY A 86 23.36 10.73 17.73
C GLY A 86 23.90 9.44 18.38
N GLY A 87 23.03 8.52 18.77
CA GLY A 87 23.42 7.27 19.45
C GLY A 87 24.00 6.19 18.53
N HIS A 88 24.16 4.99 19.11
CA HIS A 88 24.40 3.76 18.37
C HIS A 88 23.20 3.44 17.46
N ALA A 89 23.44 2.68 16.38
CA ALA A 89 22.37 2.23 15.50
C ALA A 89 22.63 0.80 15.03
N TYR A 90 21.58 0.07 14.64
CA TYR A 90 21.76 -1.15 13.86
C TYR A 90 22.23 -0.81 12.44
N ASP A 91 23.00 -1.72 11.85
CA ASP A 91 23.28 -1.69 10.43
C ASP A 91 21.95 -1.90 9.66
N PRO A 92 21.54 -0.97 8.77
CA PRO A 92 20.28 -1.10 8.04
C PRO A 92 20.18 -2.41 7.26
N VAL A 93 21.30 -2.95 6.78
CA VAL A 93 21.32 -4.24 6.05
C VAL A 93 20.88 -5.39 6.96
N SER A 94 21.34 -5.40 8.21
CA SER A 94 20.99 -6.45 9.18
C SER A 94 19.49 -6.49 9.44
N LEU A 95 18.88 -5.32 9.68
CA LEU A 95 17.44 -5.22 9.94
C LEU A 95 16.61 -5.52 8.69
N PHE A 96 17.03 -5.01 7.53
CA PHE A 96 16.39 -5.32 6.25
C PHE A 96 16.37 -6.83 5.98
N LEU A 97 17.51 -7.52 6.16
CA LEU A 97 17.60 -8.97 5.95
C LEU A 97 16.76 -9.76 6.94
N LEU A 98 16.73 -9.39 8.23
CA LEU A 98 15.83 -10.03 9.18
C LEU A 98 14.36 -9.89 8.74
N GLN A 99 13.96 -8.70 8.28
CA GLN A 99 12.61 -8.49 7.79
C GLN A 99 12.33 -9.30 6.52
N LEU A 100 13.31 -9.43 5.61
CA LEU A 100 13.20 -10.29 4.43
C LEU A 100 13.03 -11.76 4.82
N PHE A 101 13.81 -12.24 5.79
CA PHE A 101 13.73 -13.63 6.28
C PHE A 101 12.38 -13.97 6.89
N GLN A 102 11.76 -13.03 7.61
CA GLN A 102 10.40 -13.20 8.12
C GLN A 102 9.44 -13.62 7.00
N TYR A 103 9.49 -12.95 5.85
CA TYR A 103 8.64 -13.24 4.71
C TYR A 103 9.05 -14.52 3.97
N MET A 104 10.35 -14.71 3.74
CA MET A 104 10.87 -15.89 3.03
C MET A 104 10.57 -17.20 3.76
N GLU A 105 10.67 -17.19 5.08
CA GLU A 105 10.41 -18.35 5.95
C GLU A 105 8.94 -18.41 6.41
N LYS A 106 8.09 -17.52 5.88
CA LYS A 106 6.62 -17.49 6.08
C LYS A 106 6.18 -17.39 7.54
N PHE A 107 6.91 -16.62 8.36
CA PHE A 107 6.46 -16.31 9.71
C PHE A 107 5.23 -15.39 9.67
N PRO A 108 4.21 -15.64 10.52
CA PRO A 108 2.95 -14.88 10.49
C PRO A 108 3.13 -13.41 10.88
N ASP A 109 4.06 -13.13 11.79
CA ASP A 109 4.30 -11.80 12.32
C ASP A 109 5.75 -11.66 12.84
N LEU A 110 6.18 -10.40 12.98
CA LEU A 110 7.53 -10.06 13.40
C LEU A 110 7.85 -10.52 14.84
N LYS A 111 6.87 -10.52 15.74
CA LYS A 111 7.08 -10.92 17.15
C LYS A 111 7.37 -12.42 17.24
N THR A 112 6.62 -13.24 16.50
CA THR A 112 6.86 -14.69 16.39
C THR A 112 8.24 -14.95 15.77
N PHE A 113 8.60 -14.24 14.71
CA PHE A 113 9.92 -14.37 14.10
C PHE A 113 11.06 -13.96 15.05
N LEU A 114 10.96 -12.82 15.73
CA LEU A 114 11.99 -12.37 16.68
C LEU A 114 12.14 -13.31 17.87
N SER A 115 11.07 -14.01 18.26
CA SER A 115 11.16 -15.07 19.27
C SER A 115 12.05 -16.22 18.77
N ALA A 116 11.93 -16.61 17.50
CA ALA A 116 12.84 -17.57 16.87
C ALA A 116 14.27 -17.03 16.71
N VAL A 117 14.44 -15.75 16.39
CA VAL A 117 15.78 -15.11 16.29
C VAL A 117 16.47 -15.03 17.65
N ARG A 118 15.72 -14.96 18.76
CA ARG A 118 16.25 -14.95 20.14
C ARG A 118 16.67 -16.34 20.63
N ASP A 119 16.07 -17.40 20.10
CA ASP A 119 16.41 -18.77 20.46
C ASP A 119 17.89 -19.07 20.14
N GLU A 120 18.60 -19.68 21.08
CA GLU A 120 20.05 -19.88 21.01
C GLU A 120 20.45 -20.70 19.78
N GLU A 121 19.72 -21.77 19.48
CA GLU A 121 20.04 -22.70 18.40
C GLU A 121 19.24 -22.39 17.13
N LYS A 122 17.91 -22.22 17.24
CA LYS A 122 17.05 -21.95 16.08
C LYS A 122 17.31 -20.59 15.47
N GLY A 123 17.72 -19.60 16.26
CA GLY A 123 17.99 -18.25 15.78
C GLY A 123 19.41 -18.04 15.26
N LYS A 124 20.30 -19.01 15.50
CA LYS A 124 21.74 -18.88 15.28
C LYS A 124 22.10 -18.51 13.85
N HIS A 125 21.47 -19.15 12.87
CA HIS A 125 21.74 -18.88 11.46
C HIS A 125 21.22 -17.51 11.02
N TYR A 126 20.02 -17.09 11.48
CA TYR A 126 19.51 -15.74 11.18
C TYR A 126 20.46 -14.66 11.71
N ARG A 127 20.95 -14.81 12.95
CA ARG A 127 21.93 -13.88 13.55
C ARG A 127 23.25 -13.88 12.77
N LEU A 128 23.75 -15.06 12.41
CA LEU A 128 24.99 -15.21 11.63
C LEU A 128 24.90 -14.57 10.23
N TYR A 129 23.78 -14.72 9.53
CA TYR A 129 23.62 -14.20 8.16
C TYR A 129 23.41 -12.69 8.12
N THR A 130 22.84 -12.12 9.19
CA THR A 130 22.58 -10.68 9.30
C THR A 130 23.68 -9.91 10.03
N GLY A 131 24.63 -10.59 10.67
CA GLY A 131 25.68 -9.95 11.46
C GLY A 131 25.17 -9.38 12.79
N ILE A 132 24.13 -9.98 13.35
CA ILE A 132 23.55 -9.62 14.66
C ILE A 132 24.27 -10.40 15.75
N SER A 133 24.68 -9.68 16.80
CA SER A 133 25.29 -10.28 17.98
C SER A 133 24.23 -10.75 18.97
N HIS A 134 24.56 -11.76 19.78
CA HIS A 134 23.65 -12.26 20.83
C HIS A 134 23.34 -11.19 21.89
N CYS A 135 24.24 -10.23 22.12
CA CYS A 135 24.05 -9.14 23.07
C CYS A 135 23.20 -7.98 22.53
N HIS A 136 22.96 -7.91 21.21
CA HIS A 136 22.20 -6.83 20.57
C HIS A 136 21.16 -7.42 19.60
N ILE A 137 20.22 -8.20 20.12
CA ILE A 137 19.12 -8.72 19.32
C ILE A 137 18.04 -7.64 19.21
N PRO A 138 17.62 -7.24 17.99
CA PRO A 138 16.63 -6.19 17.81
C PRO A 138 15.25 -6.58 18.36
N CYS A 139 14.48 -5.57 18.72
CA CYS A 139 13.08 -5.65 19.09
C CYS A 139 12.19 -5.05 17.99
N GLU A 140 10.88 -5.20 18.12
CA GLU A 140 9.87 -4.73 17.16
C GLU A 140 9.95 -3.21 16.92
N ALA A 141 10.35 -2.43 17.93
CA ALA A 141 10.53 -0.99 17.81
C ALA A 141 11.67 -0.63 16.84
N ASP A 142 12.75 -1.43 16.79
CA ASP A 142 13.88 -1.17 15.90
C ASP A 142 13.47 -1.23 14.42
N PHE A 143 12.57 -2.17 14.07
CA PHE A 143 12.03 -2.28 12.71
C PHE A 143 11.06 -1.16 12.39
N THR A 144 10.27 -0.70 13.38
CA THR A 144 9.39 0.47 13.22
C THR A 144 10.22 1.72 12.94
N HIS A 145 11.27 1.95 13.74
CA HIS A 145 12.21 3.05 13.53
C HIS A 145 12.96 2.97 12.21
N LEU A 146 13.32 1.77 11.75
CA LEU A 146 13.90 1.59 10.42
C LEU A 146 12.91 2.03 9.34
N LYS A 147 11.67 1.54 9.38
CA LYS A 147 10.64 1.86 8.38
C LYS A 147 10.34 3.35 8.33
N ASP A 148 10.14 3.99 9.49
CA ASP A 148 9.89 5.42 9.61
C ASP A 148 11.07 6.24 9.07
N ARG A 149 12.30 5.77 9.30
CA ARG A 149 13.52 6.44 8.85
C ARG A 149 13.72 6.32 7.35
N LEU A 150 13.50 5.12 6.78
CA LEU A 150 13.76 4.86 5.37
C LEU A 150 12.66 5.45 4.48
N GLY A 151 11.40 5.35 4.92
CA GLY A 151 10.24 5.72 4.10
C GLY A 151 10.09 4.85 2.85
N GLU A 152 9.06 5.12 2.04
CA GLU A 152 8.75 4.34 0.84
C GLU A 152 9.85 4.45 -0.23
N GLY A 153 10.39 5.65 -0.46
CA GLY A 153 11.36 5.92 -1.53
C GLY A 153 12.62 5.05 -1.44
N LEU A 154 13.22 4.93 -0.26
CA LEU A 154 14.43 4.11 -0.10
C LEU A 154 14.15 2.60 -0.22
N TYR A 155 12.96 2.13 0.16
CA TYR A 155 12.56 0.74 -0.10
C TYR A 155 12.37 0.48 -1.60
N ILE A 156 11.82 1.45 -2.33
CA ILE A 156 11.73 1.40 -3.80
C ILE A 156 13.13 1.32 -4.40
N GLU A 157 14.08 2.16 -3.98
CA GLU A 157 15.45 2.12 -4.48
C GLU A 157 16.14 0.77 -4.21
N ILE A 158 15.96 0.20 -3.01
CA ILE A 158 16.46 -1.15 -2.70
C ILE A 158 15.82 -2.19 -3.64
N SER A 159 14.52 -2.10 -3.89
CA SER A 159 13.82 -2.98 -4.82
C SER A 159 14.35 -2.85 -6.25
N GLN A 160 14.58 -1.63 -6.73
CA GLN A 160 15.11 -1.38 -8.08
C GLN A 160 16.56 -1.90 -8.23
N ALA A 161 17.38 -1.82 -7.17
CA ALA A 161 18.70 -2.46 -7.18
C ALA A 161 18.61 -4.00 -7.29
N LEU A 162 17.60 -4.63 -6.66
CA LEU A 162 17.34 -6.06 -6.83
C LEU A 162 16.84 -6.40 -8.24
N VAL A 163 15.96 -5.58 -8.81
CA VAL A 163 15.51 -5.71 -10.21
C VAL A 163 16.71 -5.64 -11.16
N GLU A 164 17.63 -4.70 -10.92
CA GLU A 164 18.85 -4.55 -11.70
C GLU A 164 19.75 -5.80 -11.62
N ILE A 165 19.92 -6.39 -10.43
CA ILE A 165 20.65 -7.65 -10.26
C ILE A 165 20.01 -8.75 -11.12
N VAL A 166 18.68 -8.89 -11.05
CA VAL A 166 17.95 -9.93 -11.78
C VAL A 166 17.99 -9.70 -13.31
N ARG A 167 17.97 -8.43 -13.75
CA ARG A 167 18.19 -8.03 -15.14
C ARG A 167 19.58 -8.39 -15.62
N LEU A 168 20.62 -8.04 -14.86
CA LEU A 168 22.00 -8.36 -15.18
C LEU A 168 22.22 -9.86 -15.27
N LEU A 169 21.54 -10.66 -14.44
CA LEU A 169 21.54 -12.12 -14.55
C LEU A 169 20.90 -12.66 -15.84
N GLY A 170 20.10 -11.86 -16.53
CA GLY A 170 19.44 -12.21 -17.79
C GLY A 170 18.07 -12.85 -17.59
N PHE A 171 17.46 -12.70 -16.42
CA PHE A 171 16.10 -13.15 -16.16
C PHE A 171 15.05 -12.16 -16.65
N LEU A 172 15.40 -10.88 -16.85
CA LEU A 172 14.47 -9.83 -17.27
C LEU A 172 14.85 -9.29 -18.65
N SER A 173 13.90 -9.31 -19.57
CA SER A 173 13.96 -8.64 -20.86
C SER A 173 13.13 -7.36 -20.89
N PHE A 174 12.12 -7.24 -20.00
CA PHE A 174 11.12 -6.17 -20.01
C PHE A 174 10.31 -6.08 -21.30
N ALA A 175 10.33 -7.11 -22.15
CA ALA A 175 9.69 -7.08 -23.45
C ALA A 175 8.16 -6.98 -23.34
N ILE A 176 7.58 -7.64 -22.33
CA ILE A 176 6.16 -7.61 -22.02
C ILE A 176 6.01 -7.20 -20.56
N LEU A 177 5.35 -6.07 -20.32
CA LEU A 177 5.05 -5.59 -18.99
C LEU A 177 3.55 -5.65 -18.75
N SER A 178 3.16 -6.17 -17.59
CA SER A 178 1.77 -6.18 -17.13
C SER A 178 1.63 -5.29 -15.91
N THR A 179 0.65 -4.39 -15.92
CA THR A 179 0.37 -3.49 -14.79
C THR A 179 -1.01 -3.79 -14.21
N ASP A 180 -1.06 -4.02 -12.90
CA ASP A 180 -2.30 -4.31 -12.16
C ASP A 180 -2.23 -3.76 -10.74
N GLY A 181 -3.38 -3.39 -10.19
CA GLY A 181 -3.55 -2.86 -8.84
C GLY A 181 -4.30 -3.80 -7.91
N THR A 182 -3.73 -4.03 -6.73
CA THR A 182 -4.36 -4.81 -5.66
C THR A 182 -4.64 -3.97 -4.42
N LEU A 183 -5.93 -3.86 -4.06
CA LEU A 183 -6.36 -3.23 -2.82
C LEU A 183 -6.03 -4.10 -1.60
N PHE A 184 -5.38 -3.48 -0.61
CA PHE A 184 -5.05 -4.10 0.66
C PHE A 184 -5.40 -3.19 1.85
N PRO A 185 -5.83 -3.75 2.99
CA PRO A 185 -6.19 -2.95 4.16
C PRO A 185 -4.94 -2.37 4.83
N SER A 186 -5.06 -1.16 5.39
CA SER A 186 -3.98 -0.59 6.23
C SER A 186 -3.91 -1.23 7.62
N TYR A 187 -4.89 -2.07 7.97
CA TYR A 187 -5.09 -2.63 9.32
C TYR A 187 -5.16 -1.57 10.43
N SER A 188 -5.36 -0.30 10.08
CA SER A 188 -5.52 0.79 11.02
C SER A 188 -6.86 0.72 11.74
N HIS A 189 -6.95 1.33 12.92
CA HIS A 189 -8.19 1.43 13.69
C HIS A 189 -9.19 2.42 13.03
N TYR A 190 -9.77 1.99 11.91
CA TYR A 190 -10.78 2.73 11.18
C TYR A 190 -12.15 2.61 11.83
N LYS A 191 -12.81 3.74 12.10
CA LYS A 191 -14.15 3.79 12.74
C LYS A 191 -15.20 4.51 11.88
N GLY A 192 -15.10 4.37 10.56
CA GLY A 192 -16.15 4.82 9.62
C GLY A 192 -16.15 6.31 9.28
N CYS A 193 -15.07 7.05 9.53
CA CYS A 193 -14.96 8.47 9.14
C CYS A 193 -14.03 8.62 7.93
N THR A 194 -14.52 9.13 6.81
CA THR A 194 -13.71 9.43 5.60
C THR A 194 -13.30 10.89 5.48
N TYR A 195 -13.93 11.78 6.25
CA TYR A 195 -13.72 13.23 6.18
C TYR A 195 -12.73 13.76 7.22
N PHE A 196 -11.88 12.94 7.82
CA PHE A 196 -10.92 13.42 8.81
C PHE A 196 -9.84 14.32 8.18
N CYS A 197 -9.32 15.26 8.97
CA CYS A 197 -8.34 16.25 8.57
C CYS A 197 -7.21 16.37 9.62
N LYS A 198 -6.25 17.29 9.42
CA LYS A 198 -5.10 17.46 10.34
C LYS A 198 -5.57 17.97 11.71
N GLU A 199 -6.57 18.83 11.72
CA GLU A 199 -7.19 19.46 12.90
C GLU A 199 -7.88 18.43 13.80
N CYS A 200 -8.34 17.29 13.24
CA CYS A 200 -8.89 16.19 14.03
C CYS A 200 -7.87 15.55 15.00
N LYS A 201 -6.56 15.80 14.81
CA LYS A 201 -5.51 15.32 15.73
C LYS A 201 -5.54 16.08 17.06
N SER A 202 -5.87 17.37 17.01
CA SER A 202 -5.78 18.28 18.15
C SER A 202 -6.93 19.27 18.09
N ILE A 203 -8.05 18.88 18.71
CA ILE A 203 -9.26 19.70 18.83
C ILE A 203 -9.17 20.48 20.12
N GLU A 204 -9.05 21.80 20.01
CA GLU A 204 -9.04 22.68 21.17
C GLU A 204 -10.45 22.80 21.77
N PHE A 205 -10.53 22.69 23.09
CA PHE A 205 -11.71 23.02 23.88
C PHE A 205 -11.32 23.98 25.00
N LYS A 206 -11.81 25.21 24.92
CA LYS A 206 -11.65 26.23 25.95
C LYS A 206 -12.85 26.17 26.90
N GLY A 207 -12.59 26.19 28.20
CA GLY A 207 -13.66 26.22 29.22
C GLY A 207 -14.19 24.83 29.61
N LEU A 208 -13.39 23.76 29.52
CA LEU A 208 -13.81 22.39 29.82
C LEU A 208 -14.26 22.25 31.27
N ILE A 209 -13.45 22.74 32.20
CA ILE A 209 -13.68 22.62 33.64
C ILE A 209 -14.98 23.29 34.00
N GLU A 210 -15.17 24.53 33.56
CA GLU A 210 -16.39 25.30 33.82
C GLU A 210 -17.62 24.67 33.15
N ASN A 211 -17.48 24.13 31.93
CA ASN A 211 -18.57 23.44 31.23
C ASN A 211 -19.03 22.19 31.99
N VAL A 212 -18.08 21.38 32.48
CA VAL A 212 -18.35 20.17 33.25
C VAL A 212 -18.97 20.53 34.61
N ARG A 213 -18.38 21.47 35.34
CA ARG A 213 -18.89 21.97 36.62
C ARG A 213 -20.35 22.39 36.51
N ARG A 214 -20.66 23.27 35.55
CA ARG A 214 -22.03 23.76 35.32
C ARG A 214 -23.02 22.63 35.06
N ARG A 215 -22.64 21.62 34.27
CA ARG A 215 -23.50 20.47 33.96
C ARG A 215 -23.76 19.58 35.18
N ILE A 216 -22.77 19.43 36.06
CA ILE A 216 -22.90 18.67 37.31
C ILE A 216 -23.81 19.43 38.28
N LEU A 217 -23.51 20.70 38.55
CA LEU A 217 -24.29 21.53 39.46
C LEU A 217 -25.77 21.63 39.03
N TYR A 218 -26.03 21.81 37.73
CA TYR A 218 -27.39 21.82 37.17
C TYR A 218 -28.18 20.52 37.43
N LYS A 219 -27.49 19.38 37.51
CA LYS A 219 -28.11 18.08 37.82
C LYS A 219 -28.33 17.88 39.32
N LEU A 220 -27.50 18.48 40.17
CA LEU A 220 -27.65 18.44 41.62
C LEU A 220 -28.82 19.31 42.11
N GLN A 221 -29.19 20.36 41.36
CA GLN A 221 -30.29 21.27 41.71
C GLN A 221 -31.69 20.61 41.76
N ASP A 222 -31.91 19.48 41.09
CA ASP A 222 -33.22 18.82 41.03
C ASP A 222 -33.05 17.29 41.15
N PRO A 223 -33.56 16.66 42.23
CA PRO A 223 -33.46 15.22 42.46
C PRO A 223 -34.00 14.37 41.30
N LYS A 224 -34.98 14.87 40.54
CA LYS A 224 -35.54 14.14 39.37
C LYS A 224 -34.57 14.10 38.18
N ARG A 225 -33.57 14.98 38.13
CA ARG A 225 -32.54 15.03 37.07
C ARG A 225 -31.32 14.17 37.39
N LEU A 226 -31.18 13.77 38.65
CA LEU A 226 -30.08 12.97 39.16
C LEU A 226 -30.33 11.47 38.87
N ALA A 227 -29.92 11.05 37.67
CA ALA A 227 -29.87 9.63 37.32
C ALA A 227 -28.44 9.11 37.53
N LEU A 228 -28.22 8.36 38.61
CA LEU A 228 -26.93 7.72 38.89
C LEU A 228 -26.51 6.81 37.74
N GLY A 229 -25.24 6.86 37.38
CA GLY A 229 -24.68 6.11 36.27
C GLY A 229 -25.02 6.64 34.87
N ARG A 230 -25.95 7.61 34.72
CA ARG A 230 -26.28 8.22 33.42
C ARG A 230 -25.11 9.03 32.89
N GLU A 231 -24.83 8.85 31.60
CA GLU A 231 -23.71 9.49 30.94
C GLU A 231 -23.97 10.99 30.67
N ILE A 232 -23.00 11.81 31.07
CA ILE A 232 -22.85 13.23 30.76
C ILE A 232 -21.78 13.33 29.68
N LYS A 233 -22.17 13.79 28.49
CA LYS A 233 -21.32 13.81 27.29
C LYS A 233 -20.94 15.23 26.93
N VAL A 234 -19.65 15.54 26.92
CA VAL A 234 -19.11 16.78 26.38
C VAL A 234 -18.79 16.56 24.91
N ARG A 235 -19.40 17.38 24.06
CA ARG A 235 -19.32 17.25 22.61
C ARG A 235 -18.98 18.59 21.96
N VAL A 236 -18.23 18.54 20.88
CA VAL A 236 -17.89 19.67 20.02
C VAL A 236 -18.26 19.39 18.58
N ASP A 237 -18.39 20.42 17.77
CA ASP A 237 -18.54 20.24 16.33
C ASP A 237 -17.22 19.73 15.73
N CYS A 238 -17.33 18.86 14.72
CA CYS A 238 -16.15 18.34 14.05
C CYS A 238 -15.35 19.50 13.40
N PRO A 239 -14.02 19.60 13.62
CA PRO A 239 -13.21 20.67 13.05
C PRO A 239 -13.00 20.50 11.53
N SER A 240 -13.43 19.39 10.95
CA SER A 240 -13.14 19.09 9.55
C SER A 240 -13.85 20.04 8.59
N THR A 241 -13.07 20.48 7.61
CA THR A 241 -13.52 21.25 6.45
C THR A 241 -13.82 20.37 5.24
N ARG A 242 -13.60 19.05 5.33
CA ARG A 242 -13.77 18.10 4.21
C ARG A 242 -15.21 17.61 4.02
N PHE A 243 -16.13 17.99 4.90
CA PHE A 243 -17.53 17.63 4.73
C PHE A 243 -18.14 18.44 3.58
N PRO A 244 -18.87 17.79 2.64
CA PRO A 244 -19.68 18.49 1.65
C PRO A 244 -20.70 19.42 2.30
N GLU A 245 -21.09 20.49 1.61
CA GLU A 245 -22.02 21.51 2.14
C GLU A 245 -23.38 20.92 2.55
N GLU A 246 -23.83 19.87 1.86
CA GLU A 246 -25.09 19.18 2.11
C GLU A 246 -25.06 18.26 3.34
N ILE A 247 -23.88 17.93 3.87
CA ILE A 247 -23.71 16.98 4.98
C ILE A 247 -23.45 17.72 6.29
N LEU A 248 -24.40 17.64 7.21
CA LEU A 248 -24.26 18.18 8.56
C LEU A 248 -23.05 17.58 9.29
N LYS A 249 -22.21 18.46 9.83
CA LYS A 249 -21.02 18.05 10.59
C LYS A 249 -21.41 17.29 11.85
N PRO A 250 -20.84 16.10 12.11
CA PRO A 250 -21.16 15.34 13.31
C PRO A 250 -20.53 16.00 14.54
N LYS A 251 -21.18 15.84 15.69
CA LYS A 251 -20.58 16.20 16.98
C LYS A 251 -19.62 15.13 17.46
N VAL A 252 -18.40 15.53 17.78
CA VAL A 252 -17.34 14.68 18.32
C VAL A 252 -17.45 14.62 19.84
N GLU A 253 -17.53 13.42 20.40
CA GLU A 253 -17.55 13.18 21.84
C GLU A 253 -16.12 13.17 22.40
N LEU A 254 -15.80 14.17 23.24
CA LEU A 254 -14.46 14.37 23.79
C LEU A 254 -14.29 13.71 25.16
N LEU A 255 -15.30 13.88 26.02
CA LEU A 255 -15.33 13.41 27.40
C LEU A 255 -16.71 12.88 27.73
N THR A 256 -16.74 11.70 28.36
CA THR A 256 -17.96 11.09 28.92
C THR A 256 -17.72 10.79 30.39
N LEU A 257 -18.58 11.34 31.24
CA LEU A 257 -18.53 11.20 32.69
C LEU A 257 -19.90 10.77 33.24
N SER A 258 -19.94 10.24 34.45
CA SER A 258 -21.20 9.89 35.14
C SER A 258 -21.03 10.08 36.63
N LEU A 259 -22.15 10.36 37.32
CA LEU A 259 -22.16 10.44 38.78
C LEU A 259 -22.46 9.07 39.37
N LYS A 260 -21.72 8.69 40.41
CA LYS A 260 -22.01 7.49 41.24
C LYS A 260 -21.98 7.86 42.72
N ILE A 261 -22.43 6.94 43.57
CA ILE A 261 -22.26 7.04 45.01
C ILE A 261 -20.77 7.07 45.33
N ALA A 262 -20.36 8.00 46.19
CA ALA A 262 -18.97 8.17 46.58
C ALA A 262 -18.48 7.00 47.44
N ASP A 263 -17.22 6.64 47.24
CA ASP A 263 -16.47 5.83 48.19
C ASP A 263 -15.76 6.79 49.17
N PRO A 264 -16.14 6.81 50.46
CA PRO A 264 -15.56 7.73 51.44
C PRO A 264 -14.05 7.52 51.67
N GLU A 265 -13.53 6.32 51.42
CA GLU A 265 -12.11 5.99 51.64
C GLU A 265 -11.23 6.42 50.45
N MET A 266 -11.80 6.49 49.24
CA MET A 266 -11.08 6.83 48.00
C MET A 266 -11.87 7.77 47.10
N PRO A 267 -11.91 9.08 47.40
CA PRO A 267 -12.60 10.06 46.55
C PRO A 267 -11.88 10.25 45.21
N ASN A 268 -12.64 10.36 44.12
CA ASN A 268 -12.05 10.54 42.80
C ASN A 268 -11.32 11.89 42.65
N PRO A 269 -10.06 11.92 42.17
CA PRO A 269 -9.32 13.17 41.94
C PRO A 269 -10.01 14.12 40.95
N PHE A 270 -10.87 13.62 40.06
CA PHE A 270 -11.62 14.47 39.12
C PHE A 270 -12.56 15.47 39.80
N ASN A 271 -13.00 15.21 41.05
CA ASN A 271 -13.82 16.16 41.80
C ASN A 271 -13.09 17.48 42.05
N LYS A 272 -11.80 17.39 42.38
CA LYS A 272 -10.93 18.56 42.58
C LYS A 272 -10.60 19.25 41.27
N ILE A 273 -10.31 18.47 40.21
CA ILE A 273 -9.99 19.00 38.88
C ILE A 273 -11.17 19.82 38.33
N PHE A 274 -12.41 19.35 38.50
CA PHE A 274 -13.59 20.09 38.08
C PHE A 274 -14.09 21.12 39.11
N GLY A 275 -13.47 21.16 40.30
CA GLY A 275 -13.87 22.01 41.43
C GLY A 275 -15.34 21.83 41.80
N VAL A 276 -15.74 20.59 42.07
CA VAL A 276 -17.08 20.17 42.51
C VAL A 276 -17.03 19.27 43.76
N ASP A 277 -15.88 19.27 44.46
CA ASP A 277 -15.59 18.35 45.57
C ASP A 277 -16.50 18.61 46.77
N GLU A 278 -16.72 19.87 47.14
CA GLU A 278 -17.58 20.24 48.27
C GLU A 278 -19.06 19.90 48.00
N GLU A 279 -19.54 20.23 46.80
CA GLU A 279 -20.92 20.01 46.40
C GLU A 279 -21.23 18.52 46.24
N LEU A 280 -20.30 17.73 45.72
CA LEU A 280 -20.50 16.29 45.58
C LEU A 280 -20.38 15.54 46.92
N LYS A 281 -19.46 15.97 47.80
CA LYS A 281 -19.36 15.43 49.17
C LYS A 281 -20.66 15.62 49.95
N SER A 282 -21.27 16.81 49.88
CA SER A 282 -22.55 17.06 50.56
C SER A 282 -23.70 16.16 50.07
N HIS A 283 -23.61 15.65 48.83
CA HIS A 283 -24.58 14.74 48.25
C HIS A 283 -24.17 13.26 48.31
N GLY A 284 -22.98 12.93 48.86
CA GLY A 284 -22.45 11.57 48.88
C GLY A 284 -22.16 10.99 47.49
N LEU A 285 -21.79 11.84 46.53
CA LEU A 285 -21.58 11.48 45.13
C LEU A 285 -20.15 11.69 44.68
N ASP A 286 -19.79 11.07 43.55
CA ASP A 286 -18.47 11.16 42.96
C ASP A 286 -18.52 11.20 41.43
N VAL A 287 -17.59 11.93 40.80
CA VAL A 287 -17.43 11.99 39.34
C VAL A 287 -16.60 10.82 38.86
N ILE A 288 -17.19 10.02 37.98
CA ILE A 288 -16.46 8.96 37.28
C ILE A 288 -16.31 9.34 35.81
N VAL A 289 -15.07 9.57 35.39
CA VAL A 289 -14.71 9.70 33.97
C VAL A 289 -14.72 8.31 33.34
N ARG A 290 -15.65 8.06 32.42
CA ARG A 290 -15.76 6.79 31.70
C ARG A 290 -14.86 6.75 30.48
N LYS A 291 -14.74 7.87 29.78
CA LYS A 291 -13.99 7.97 28.52
C LYS A 291 -13.47 9.38 28.33
N ILE A 292 -12.19 9.50 28.01
CA ILE A 292 -11.56 10.78 27.69
C ILE A 292 -10.59 10.59 26.52
N HIS A 293 -10.70 11.42 25.48
CA HIS A 293 -9.77 11.39 24.32
C HIS A 293 -8.72 12.48 24.43
N PHE A 294 -8.10 12.56 25.60
CA PHE A 294 -7.14 13.59 25.93
C PHE A 294 -5.87 13.49 25.08
N HIS A 295 -5.39 14.63 24.55
CA HIS A 295 -4.15 14.72 23.78
C HIS A 295 -3.07 15.51 24.51
N SER A 296 -3.36 16.75 24.93
CA SER A 296 -2.44 17.65 25.62
C SER A 296 -3.18 18.81 26.30
N ILE A 297 -2.50 19.54 27.19
CA ILE A 297 -2.97 20.78 27.82
C ILE A 297 -2.01 21.91 27.41
N ASP A 298 -2.53 23.12 27.23
CA ASP A 298 -1.70 24.32 27.23
C ASP A 298 -1.44 24.75 28.68
N ILE A 299 -0.18 24.72 29.12
CA ILE A 299 0.20 25.10 30.48
C ILE A 299 0.05 26.63 30.69
N ASN A 300 0.14 27.41 29.61
CA ASN A 300 0.06 28.87 29.66
C ASN A 300 -1.39 29.38 29.64
N GLN A 301 -2.34 28.55 29.21
CA GLN A 301 -3.76 28.90 29.15
C GLN A 301 -4.56 27.98 30.06
N ILE A 302 -5.04 28.55 31.18
CA ILE A 302 -5.94 27.84 32.09
C ILE A 302 -7.18 27.40 31.32
N ASP A 303 -7.57 26.13 31.50
CA ASP A 303 -8.77 25.52 30.91
C ASP A 303 -8.78 25.43 29.37
N SER A 304 -7.59 25.38 28.73
CA SER A 304 -7.44 24.98 27.33
C SER A 304 -6.94 23.54 27.22
N PHE A 305 -7.83 22.66 26.74
CA PHE A 305 -7.57 21.24 26.59
C PHE A 305 -7.61 20.84 25.12
N PHE A 306 -6.64 20.03 24.69
CA PHE A 306 -6.62 19.46 23.36
C PHE A 306 -7.02 17.99 23.39
N PHE A 307 -7.90 17.63 22.46
CA PHE A 307 -8.44 16.29 22.33
C PHE A 307 -8.15 15.70 20.96
N ARG A 308 -7.94 14.39 20.92
CA ARG A 308 -7.86 13.65 19.65
C ARG A 308 -9.24 13.15 19.26
N CYS A 309 -9.64 13.32 18.00
CA CYS A 309 -10.90 12.75 17.54
C CYS A 309 -10.89 11.22 17.68
N PRO A 310 -11.88 10.60 18.34
CA PRO A 310 -11.96 9.15 18.55
C PRO A 310 -12.12 8.33 17.26
N LYS A 311 -12.57 8.98 16.18
CA LYS A 311 -12.76 8.40 14.85
C LYS A 311 -11.56 8.63 13.91
N LEU A 312 -10.53 9.36 14.34
CA LEU A 312 -9.32 9.57 13.54
C LEU A 312 -8.52 8.26 13.48
N PRO A 313 -8.32 7.65 12.29
CA PRO A 313 -7.50 6.46 12.18
C PRO A 313 -6.03 6.73 12.57
N SER A 314 -5.30 5.66 12.90
CA SER A 314 -3.85 5.72 13.13
C SER A 314 -3.13 6.08 11.83
N ASP A 315 -3.53 5.46 10.75
CA ASP A 315 -3.09 5.77 9.39
C ASP A 315 -4.00 6.82 8.76
N LYS A 316 -3.43 7.99 8.43
CA LYS A 316 -4.16 9.16 7.91
C LYS A 316 -4.06 9.29 6.39
N GLU A 317 -3.27 8.46 5.73
CA GLU A 317 -3.10 8.47 4.29
C GLU A 317 -4.02 7.43 3.65
N ALA A 318 -4.27 6.31 4.34
CA ALA A 318 -5.25 5.30 3.93
C ALA A 318 -6.66 5.89 3.68
N ARG A 319 -7.33 5.34 2.66
CA ARG A 319 -8.71 5.72 2.25
C ARG A 319 -9.52 4.48 1.89
N ILE A 320 -10.83 4.66 1.69
CA ILE A 320 -11.70 3.54 1.30
C ILE A 320 -11.53 3.26 -0.19
N GLY A 321 -10.95 2.11 -0.52
CA GLY A 321 -11.07 1.51 -1.84
C GLY A 321 -12.25 0.56 -1.93
N VAL A 322 -12.69 0.30 -3.16
CA VAL A 322 -13.84 -0.55 -3.46
C VAL A 322 -13.42 -1.64 -4.43
N ARG A 323 -13.70 -2.90 -4.10
CA ARG A 323 -13.51 -4.04 -5.01
C ARG A 323 -14.71 -4.96 -4.98
N ARG A 324 -14.84 -5.81 -6.00
CA ARG A 324 -15.77 -6.95 -5.96
C ARG A 324 -15.15 -8.08 -5.15
N ASN A 325 -15.97 -8.81 -4.39
CA ASN A 325 -15.50 -9.94 -3.61
C ASN A 325 -15.04 -11.06 -4.56
N PRO A 326 -13.79 -11.56 -4.46
CA PRO A 326 -13.28 -12.59 -5.36
C PRO A 326 -14.07 -13.91 -5.34
N LYS A 327 -14.74 -14.23 -4.21
CA LYS A 327 -15.58 -15.42 -4.04
C LYS A 327 -17.04 -15.17 -4.44
N ASN A 328 -17.48 -13.91 -4.46
CA ASN A 328 -18.84 -13.53 -4.85
C ASN A 328 -18.81 -12.19 -5.62
N PRO A 329 -18.63 -12.22 -6.95
CA PRO A 329 -18.47 -11.02 -7.76
C PRO A 329 -19.63 -10.01 -7.70
N ASP A 330 -20.83 -10.45 -7.31
CA ASP A 330 -22.01 -9.58 -7.15
C ASP A 330 -21.93 -8.72 -5.88
N LYS A 331 -21.06 -9.09 -4.94
CA LYS A 331 -20.88 -8.37 -3.68
C LYS A 331 -19.71 -7.41 -3.75
N VAL A 332 -19.99 -6.15 -3.43
CA VAL A 332 -18.98 -5.10 -3.30
C VAL A 332 -18.41 -5.06 -1.88
N GLU A 333 -17.09 -4.97 -1.78
CA GLU A 333 -16.34 -4.83 -0.53
C GLU A 333 -15.69 -3.44 -0.46
N LYS A 334 -15.83 -2.79 0.70
CA LYS A 334 -15.14 -1.53 1.03
C LYS A 334 -13.95 -1.84 1.92
N VAL A 335 -12.75 -1.50 1.46
CA VAL A 335 -11.48 -1.75 2.17
C VAL A 335 -10.85 -0.42 2.53
N PHE A 336 -10.66 -0.15 3.82
CA PHE A 336 -9.89 1.02 4.25
C PHE A 336 -8.40 0.71 4.22
N GLY A 337 -7.68 1.31 3.29
CA GLY A 337 -6.27 1.02 3.06
C GLY A 337 -5.72 1.70 1.83
N TYR A 338 -4.91 0.93 1.08
CA TYR A 338 -4.16 1.37 -0.08
C TYR A 338 -4.38 0.43 -1.25
N ASN A 339 -3.96 0.90 -2.42
CA ASN A 339 -3.83 0.11 -3.63
C ASN A 339 -2.34 -0.03 -3.93
N ALA A 340 -1.83 -1.27 -3.98
CA ALA A 340 -0.48 -1.55 -4.44
C ALA A 340 -0.57 -1.82 -5.94
N ILE A 341 0.10 -0.99 -6.72
CA ILE A 341 0.13 -1.09 -8.17
C ILE A 341 1.48 -1.66 -8.55
N LEU A 342 1.44 -2.80 -9.25
CA LEU A 342 2.61 -3.59 -9.57
C LEU A 342 2.76 -3.65 -11.08
N THR A 343 3.98 -3.37 -11.56
CA THR A 343 4.38 -3.71 -12.92
C THR A 343 5.19 -4.99 -12.87
N THR A 344 4.78 -5.98 -13.64
CA THR A 344 5.37 -7.32 -13.69
C THR A 344 5.93 -7.56 -15.08
N SER A 345 7.19 -8.00 -15.15
CA SER A 345 7.78 -8.46 -16.41
C SER A 345 7.38 -9.90 -16.67
N ILE A 346 6.82 -10.16 -17.86
CA ILE A 346 6.40 -11.48 -18.30
C ILE A 346 7.46 -12.04 -19.24
N GLU A 347 8.15 -13.09 -18.81
CA GLU A 347 9.30 -13.66 -19.51
C GLU A 347 8.91 -15.00 -20.13
N LEU A 348 8.21 -14.96 -21.27
CA LEU A 348 7.62 -16.15 -21.92
C LEU A 348 8.63 -17.27 -22.21
N SER A 349 9.85 -16.91 -22.59
CA SER A 349 10.94 -17.84 -22.91
C SER A 349 11.36 -18.68 -21.69
N LEU A 350 11.24 -18.11 -20.49
CA LEU A 350 11.54 -18.75 -19.21
C LEU A 350 10.26 -19.28 -18.53
N GLY A 351 9.11 -18.72 -18.88
CA GLY A 351 7.80 -18.91 -18.26
C GLY A 351 7.80 -18.52 -16.79
N ILE A 352 8.34 -17.35 -16.51
CA ILE A 352 8.31 -16.71 -15.19
C ILE A 352 7.69 -15.32 -15.32
N GLU A 353 7.16 -14.85 -14.20
CA GLU A 353 6.61 -13.51 -14.03
C GLU A 353 7.29 -12.92 -12.80
N LEU A 354 7.87 -11.73 -12.94
CA LEU A 354 8.65 -11.10 -11.89
C LEU A 354 8.21 -9.65 -11.70
N PRO A 355 7.86 -9.23 -10.47
CA PRO A 355 7.54 -7.83 -10.20
C PRO A 355 8.81 -6.99 -10.37
N VAL A 356 8.68 -5.91 -11.14
CA VAL A 356 9.78 -4.99 -11.46
C VAL A 356 9.48 -3.55 -11.03
N GLY A 357 8.20 -3.17 -10.96
CA GLY A 357 7.76 -1.86 -10.49
C GLY A 357 6.72 -2.00 -9.39
N CYS A 358 6.71 -1.05 -8.45
CA CYS A 358 5.73 -0.99 -7.38
C CYS A 358 5.51 0.46 -6.96
N LEU A 359 4.24 0.85 -6.86
CA LEU A 359 3.79 2.11 -6.27
C LEU A 359 2.60 1.86 -5.35
N THR A 360 2.50 2.63 -4.28
CA THR A 360 1.37 2.58 -3.36
C THR A 360 0.57 3.86 -3.45
N ILE A 361 -0.75 3.76 -3.67
CA ILE A 361 -1.65 4.90 -3.62
C ILE A 361 -2.75 4.68 -2.59
N SER A 362 -3.38 5.76 -2.11
CA SER A 362 -4.53 5.66 -1.21
C SER A 362 -5.66 4.84 -1.86
N GLY A 363 -6.43 4.07 -1.09
CA GLY A 363 -7.41 3.12 -1.66
C GLY A 363 -8.48 3.72 -2.57
N ASN A 364 -8.76 5.03 -2.47
CA ASN A 364 -9.71 5.74 -3.32
C ASN A 364 -9.06 6.55 -4.46
N ALA A 365 -7.73 6.49 -4.59
CA ALA A 365 -7.01 7.24 -5.61
C ALA A 365 -7.15 6.57 -6.99
N GLU A 366 -6.93 7.36 -8.03
CA GLU A 366 -7.11 6.94 -9.41
C GLU A 366 -5.90 6.12 -9.88
N GLU A 367 -6.13 4.82 -9.99
CA GLU A 367 -5.14 3.81 -10.40
C GLU A 367 -4.67 4.01 -11.85
N GLY A 368 -5.58 4.40 -12.75
CA GLY A 368 -5.30 4.60 -14.18
C GLY A 368 -4.17 5.61 -14.46
N ASN A 369 -4.01 6.61 -13.60
CA ASN A 369 -2.98 7.64 -13.72
C ASN A 369 -1.58 7.17 -13.29
N GLN A 370 -1.45 5.95 -12.78
CA GLN A 370 -0.18 5.43 -12.23
C GLN A 370 0.62 4.61 -13.25
N PHE A 371 0.10 4.40 -14.45
CA PHE A 371 0.81 3.72 -15.54
C PHE A 371 2.12 4.44 -15.90
N ILE A 372 2.05 5.74 -16.17
CA ILE A 372 3.22 6.55 -16.54
C ILE A 372 4.26 6.61 -15.40
N PRO A 373 3.89 6.96 -14.15
CA PRO A 373 4.83 6.93 -13.01
C PRO A 373 5.58 5.59 -12.84
N LEU A 374 4.90 4.45 -13.04
CA LEU A 374 5.56 3.13 -12.97
C LEU A 374 6.57 2.94 -14.11
N LYS A 375 6.25 3.41 -15.31
CA LYS A 375 7.15 3.32 -16.47
C LYS A 375 8.36 4.22 -16.30
N GLU A 376 8.17 5.41 -15.73
CA GLU A 376 9.26 6.32 -15.37
C GLU A 376 10.17 5.71 -14.30
N GLN A 377 9.62 5.05 -13.27
CA GLN A 377 10.40 4.30 -12.28
C GLN A 377 11.32 3.25 -12.94
N LEU A 378 10.81 2.54 -13.95
CA LEU A 378 11.55 1.50 -14.68
C LEU A 378 12.55 2.05 -15.69
N SER A 379 12.43 3.31 -16.10
CA SER A 379 13.28 3.91 -17.15
C SER A 379 14.78 3.80 -16.86
N ASN A 380 15.15 3.79 -15.57
CA ASN A 380 16.53 3.61 -15.09
C ASN A 380 17.17 2.28 -15.52
N HIS A 381 16.36 1.27 -15.84
CA HIS A 381 16.81 -0.04 -16.32
C HIS A 381 16.91 -0.12 -17.85
N HIS A 382 16.61 0.98 -18.54
CA HIS A 382 16.52 1.07 -19.99
C HIS A 382 15.67 -0.07 -20.61
N PRO A 383 14.42 -0.27 -20.15
CA PRO A 383 13.58 -1.34 -20.64
C PRO A 383 13.24 -1.12 -22.11
N ASN A 384 13.37 -2.17 -22.92
CA ASN A 384 12.90 -2.16 -24.31
C ASN A 384 11.52 -2.80 -24.39
N THR A 385 10.51 -2.11 -23.82
CA THR A 385 9.16 -2.65 -23.77
C THR A 385 8.52 -2.67 -25.14
N LYS A 386 8.04 -3.84 -25.56
CA LYS A 386 7.34 -4.03 -26.83
C LYS A 386 5.83 -4.05 -26.64
N ILE A 387 5.38 -4.61 -25.53
CA ILE A 387 3.96 -4.79 -25.22
C ILE A 387 3.71 -4.38 -23.78
N ASP A 388 2.73 -3.52 -23.59
CA ASP A 388 2.18 -3.18 -22.28
C ASP A 388 0.79 -3.82 -22.16
N VAL A 389 0.54 -4.53 -21.08
CA VAL A 389 -0.74 -5.18 -20.78
C VAL A 389 -1.31 -4.54 -19.52
N ALA A 390 -2.57 -4.14 -19.55
CA ALA A 390 -3.23 -3.55 -18.39
C ALA A 390 -4.75 -3.79 -18.37
N ASP A 391 -5.36 -3.65 -17.20
CA ASP A 391 -6.82 -3.76 -17.03
C ASP A 391 -7.55 -2.50 -17.54
N ALA A 392 -8.89 -2.56 -17.54
CA ALA A 392 -9.73 -1.48 -18.03
C ALA A 392 -9.67 -0.18 -17.19
N LYS A 393 -9.05 -0.17 -16.02
CA LYS A 393 -8.84 1.09 -15.28
C LYS A 393 -7.76 1.96 -15.92
N TYR A 394 -6.91 1.37 -16.77
CA TYR A 394 -5.85 2.08 -17.48
C TYR A 394 -6.27 2.53 -18.89
N ASP A 395 -7.53 2.28 -19.28
CA ASP A 395 -8.13 2.70 -20.55
C ASP A 395 -8.34 4.22 -20.56
N GLU A 396 -7.23 4.94 -20.60
CA GLU A 396 -7.14 6.38 -20.56
C GLU A 396 -6.25 6.84 -21.70
N LEU A 397 -6.69 7.85 -22.47
CA LEU A 397 -6.03 8.27 -23.72
C LEU A 397 -4.53 8.56 -23.53
N HIS A 398 -4.18 9.23 -22.43
CA HIS A 398 -2.79 9.59 -22.11
C HIS A 398 -1.87 8.38 -21.91
N ASN A 399 -2.40 7.25 -21.44
CA ASN A 399 -1.64 5.99 -21.30
C ASN A 399 -1.29 5.41 -22.66
N TYR A 400 -2.24 5.42 -23.60
CA TYR A 400 -1.99 4.98 -24.98
C TYR A 400 -0.99 5.88 -25.70
N GLU A 401 -1.12 7.20 -25.54
CA GLU A 401 -0.20 8.17 -26.12
C GLU A 401 1.23 7.93 -25.60
N TYR A 402 1.40 7.85 -24.28
CA TYR A 402 2.69 7.57 -23.67
C TYR A 402 3.29 6.22 -24.10
N ALA A 403 2.50 5.14 -24.10
CA ALA A 403 3.00 3.83 -24.55
C ALA A 403 3.52 3.88 -25.99
N ARG A 404 2.84 4.63 -26.88
CA ARG A 404 3.26 4.80 -28.27
C ARG A 404 4.51 5.68 -28.43
N THR A 405 4.72 6.69 -27.57
CA THR A 405 5.95 7.51 -27.63
C THR A 405 7.20 6.71 -27.30
N ILE A 406 7.07 5.68 -26.45
CA ILE A 406 8.16 4.74 -26.13
C ILE A 406 8.17 3.51 -27.05
N HIS A 407 7.43 3.55 -28.17
CA HIS A 407 7.33 2.47 -29.16
C HIS A 407 6.78 1.13 -28.63
N SER A 408 6.01 1.16 -27.55
CA SER A 408 5.31 0.00 -27.02
C SER A 408 3.90 -0.13 -27.59
N ILE A 409 3.39 -1.35 -27.70
CA ILE A 409 2.02 -1.67 -28.10
C ILE A 409 1.18 -1.81 -26.82
N PRO A 410 0.27 -0.86 -26.52
CA PRO A 410 -0.65 -0.98 -25.39
C PRO A 410 -1.80 -1.95 -25.72
N LEU A 411 -1.90 -3.02 -24.93
CA LEU A 411 -3.00 -3.98 -24.87
C LEU A 411 -3.74 -3.77 -23.55
N ILE A 412 -4.61 -2.76 -23.54
CA ILE A 412 -5.37 -2.36 -22.37
C ILE A 412 -6.82 -2.82 -22.57
N ASP A 413 -7.39 -3.48 -21.56
CA ASP A 413 -8.79 -3.91 -21.60
C ASP A 413 -9.74 -2.70 -21.70
N TYR A 414 -10.89 -2.87 -22.31
CA TYR A 414 -11.76 -1.75 -22.66
C TYR A 414 -12.77 -1.40 -21.54
N ASN A 415 -12.89 -0.12 -21.20
CA ASN A 415 -13.73 0.35 -20.10
C ASN A 415 -15.13 0.81 -20.54
N VAL A 416 -16.08 -0.12 -20.50
CA VAL A 416 -17.48 0.14 -20.90
C VAL A 416 -18.34 0.92 -19.88
N ARG A 417 -17.82 1.31 -18.71
CA ARG A 417 -18.65 1.74 -17.56
C ARG A 417 -19.46 3.01 -17.78
N ASN A 418 -18.99 3.91 -18.64
CA ASN A 418 -19.64 5.18 -18.94
C ASN A 418 -20.22 5.23 -20.36
N GLU A 419 -20.38 4.07 -21.00
CA GLU A 419 -20.91 3.98 -22.36
C GLU A 419 -22.36 3.55 -22.41
N ASP A 420 -23.11 4.13 -23.35
CA ASP A 420 -24.39 3.59 -23.75
C ASP A 420 -24.16 2.37 -24.65
N VAL A 421 -24.20 1.20 -24.03
CA VAL A 421 -24.08 -0.10 -24.71
C VAL A 421 -25.41 -0.64 -25.23
N SER A 422 -26.45 0.20 -25.31
CA SER A 422 -27.69 -0.17 -25.98
C SER A 422 -27.45 -0.50 -27.45
N LEU A 423 -28.26 -1.40 -28.01
CA LEU A 423 -28.08 -1.86 -29.39
C LEU A 423 -28.17 -0.70 -30.40
N ASP A 424 -29.01 0.29 -30.12
CA ASP A 424 -29.18 1.46 -30.98
C ASP A 424 -27.98 2.39 -30.93
N ALA A 425 -27.42 2.64 -29.74
CA ALA A 425 -26.17 3.39 -29.59
C ALA A 425 -24.98 2.67 -30.25
N LEU A 426 -24.86 1.36 -30.09
CA LEU A 426 -23.81 0.55 -30.75
C LEU A 426 -23.95 0.55 -32.28
N LYS A 427 -25.18 0.46 -32.81
CA LYS A 427 -25.44 0.59 -34.25
C LYS A 427 -25.08 1.97 -34.78
N LEU A 428 -25.44 3.03 -34.04
CA LEU A 428 -25.10 4.41 -34.40
C LEU A 428 -23.58 4.63 -34.41
N ARG A 429 -22.87 4.05 -33.43
CA ARG A 429 -21.41 4.03 -33.35
C ARG A 429 -20.75 3.21 -34.47
N GLY A 430 -21.45 2.19 -34.99
CA GLY A 430 -21.01 1.38 -36.12
C GLY A 430 -20.22 0.12 -35.77
N TYR A 431 -20.06 -0.23 -34.49
CA TYR A 431 -19.48 -1.49 -34.03
C TYR A 431 -20.00 -1.90 -32.65
N ASP A 432 -19.91 -3.19 -32.32
CA ASP A 432 -20.33 -3.72 -31.01
C ASP A 432 -19.27 -3.51 -29.91
N ARG A 433 -19.60 -3.96 -28.70
CA ARG A 433 -18.72 -3.94 -27.52
C ARG A 433 -17.39 -4.68 -27.68
N ASN A 434 -17.25 -5.56 -28.68
CA ASN A 434 -16.01 -6.29 -28.97
C ASN A 434 -15.22 -5.63 -30.11
N GLY A 435 -15.65 -4.45 -30.58
CA GLY A 435 -15.05 -3.77 -31.72
C GLY A 435 -15.44 -4.37 -33.07
N TRP A 436 -16.45 -5.25 -33.14
CA TRP A 436 -16.87 -5.83 -34.41
C TRP A 436 -17.81 -4.88 -35.15
N PRO A 437 -17.52 -4.52 -36.41
CA PRO A 437 -18.30 -3.53 -37.14
C PRO A 437 -19.70 -4.04 -37.47
N PHE A 438 -20.68 -3.14 -37.49
CA PHE A 438 -21.96 -3.37 -38.14
C PHE A 438 -21.80 -3.10 -39.64
N ALA A 439 -22.28 -4.01 -40.47
CA ALA A 439 -22.42 -3.75 -41.89
C ALA A 439 -23.46 -2.65 -42.14
N PRO A 440 -23.43 -1.97 -43.31
CA PRO A 440 -24.44 -1.01 -43.70
C PRO A 440 -25.89 -1.53 -43.59
N CYS A 441 -26.10 -2.84 -43.78
CA CYS A 441 -27.40 -3.49 -43.59
C CYS A 441 -27.83 -3.66 -42.11
N GLY A 442 -27.06 -3.13 -41.16
CA GLY A 442 -27.33 -3.16 -39.71
C GLY A 442 -26.98 -4.47 -39.02
N VAL A 443 -26.33 -5.41 -39.70
CA VAL A 443 -25.95 -6.74 -39.18
C VAL A 443 -24.54 -6.70 -38.64
N LEU A 444 -24.33 -7.30 -37.47
CA LEU A 444 -22.99 -7.41 -36.88
C LEU A 444 -22.10 -8.32 -37.73
N CYS A 445 -20.98 -7.79 -38.21
CA CYS A 445 -20.03 -8.54 -39.01
C CYS A 445 -19.22 -9.53 -38.16
N ARG A 446 -18.72 -10.59 -38.80
CA ARG A 446 -17.81 -11.58 -38.21
C ARG A 446 -16.43 -11.49 -38.87
N PRO A 447 -15.35 -11.84 -38.15
CA PRO A 447 -14.00 -11.87 -38.73
C PRO A 447 -13.95 -12.76 -39.98
N ASN A 448 -13.32 -12.27 -41.05
CA ASN A 448 -13.19 -12.95 -42.36
C ASN A 448 -11.72 -13.10 -42.79
N GLY A 449 -10.82 -13.22 -41.82
CA GLY A 449 -9.38 -13.32 -42.05
C GLY A 449 -8.67 -11.96 -42.05
N PHE A 450 -7.47 -11.95 -42.63
CA PHE A 450 -6.59 -10.79 -42.68
C PHE A 450 -6.23 -10.48 -44.13
N ASP A 451 -6.45 -9.23 -44.53
CA ASP A 451 -6.07 -8.72 -45.82
C ASP A 451 -4.61 -8.28 -45.77
N TYR A 452 -3.72 -9.11 -46.34
CA TYR A 452 -2.28 -8.87 -46.36
C TYR A 452 -1.88 -7.65 -47.20
N GLN A 453 -2.67 -7.27 -48.21
CA GLN A 453 -2.36 -6.13 -49.05
C GLN A 453 -2.56 -4.81 -48.28
N PHE A 454 -3.62 -4.73 -47.49
CA PHE A 454 -3.95 -3.52 -46.72
C PHE A 454 -3.58 -3.63 -45.22
N GLN A 455 -2.96 -4.74 -44.80
CA GLN A 455 -2.54 -5.01 -43.43
C GLN A 455 -3.66 -4.80 -42.40
N ARG A 456 -4.87 -5.30 -42.70
CA ARG A 456 -6.07 -5.11 -41.86
C ARG A 456 -6.88 -6.37 -41.70
N ALA A 457 -7.55 -6.51 -40.55
CA ALA A 457 -8.57 -7.54 -40.37
C ALA A 457 -9.78 -7.23 -41.25
N THR A 458 -10.33 -8.25 -41.90
CA THR A 458 -11.55 -8.13 -42.70
C THR A 458 -12.74 -8.66 -41.92
N PHE A 459 -13.90 -8.09 -42.21
CA PHE A 459 -15.16 -8.44 -41.56
C PHE A 459 -16.25 -8.56 -42.60
N THR A 460 -17.14 -9.54 -42.44
CA THR A 460 -18.27 -9.75 -43.35
C THR A 460 -19.55 -9.98 -42.57
N CYS A 461 -20.68 -9.48 -43.09
CA CYS A 461 -21.99 -9.78 -42.54
C CYS A 461 -22.51 -11.18 -42.92
N GLN A 462 -21.76 -11.93 -43.76
CA GLN A 462 -22.14 -13.25 -44.29
C GLN A 462 -23.51 -13.29 -44.97
N ARG A 463 -24.06 -12.13 -45.34
CA ARG A 463 -25.29 -12.04 -46.13
C ARG A 463 -24.93 -11.78 -47.58
N GLN A 464 -25.61 -12.48 -48.47
CA GLN A 464 -25.60 -12.11 -49.88
C GLN A 464 -26.28 -10.75 -50.00
N CYS A 465 -25.59 -9.76 -50.58
CA CYS A 465 -26.17 -8.43 -50.85
C CYS A 465 -27.23 -8.58 -51.96
N VAL A 466 -28.46 -8.92 -51.58
CA VAL A 466 -29.57 -9.03 -52.53
C VAL A 466 -30.20 -7.65 -52.67
N LEU A 467 -29.90 -6.96 -53.78
CA LEU A 467 -30.61 -5.81 -54.34
C LEU A 467 -31.39 -4.96 -53.30
N SER A 468 -30.69 -4.26 -52.42
CA SER A 468 -31.34 -3.30 -51.53
C SER A 468 -31.95 -2.17 -52.34
N ASN A 469 -33.17 -1.72 -52.02
CA ASN A 469 -33.77 -0.54 -52.64
C ASN A 469 -33.27 0.77 -52.04
N GLU A 470 -32.49 0.73 -50.95
CA GLU A 470 -31.82 1.91 -50.42
C GLU A 470 -30.59 2.23 -51.28
N SER A 471 -30.59 3.42 -51.88
CA SER A 471 -29.54 3.91 -52.79
C SER A 471 -28.14 3.79 -52.19
N ARG A 472 -28.01 4.12 -50.90
CA ARG A 472 -26.75 4.06 -50.16
C ARG A 472 -26.21 2.62 -50.02
N LEU A 473 -27.08 1.61 -49.90
CA LEU A 473 -26.68 0.20 -49.78
C LEU A 473 -26.30 -0.42 -51.12
N LYS A 474 -26.90 0.04 -52.22
CA LYS A 474 -26.52 -0.34 -53.60
C LYS A 474 -25.11 0.13 -53.96
N GLU A 475 -24.77 1.38 -53.65
CA GLU A 475 -23.40 1.90 -53.89
C GLU A 475 -22.34 1.10 -53.13
N TYR A 476 -22.64 0.67 -51.89
CA TYR A 476 -21.74 -0.19 -51.13
C TYR A 476 -21.71 -1.65 -51.61
N SER A 477 -22.80 -2.19 -52.18
CA SER A 477 -22.79 -3.58 -52.69
C SER A 477 -21.84 -3.75 -53.88
N ASP A 478 -21.69 -2.71 -54.69
CA ASP A 478 -20.81 -2.73 -55.87
C ASP A 478 -19.32 -2.64 -55.49
N SER A 479 -19.02 -2.26 -54.24
CA SER A 479 -17.65 -2.09 -53.70
C SER A 479 -17.34 -3.00 -52.50
N CYS A 480 -18.26 -3.91 -52.15
CA CYS A 480 -18.07 -4.87 -51.08
C CYS A 480 -17.21 -6.04 -51.59
N PRO A 481 -16.01 -6.28 -51.02
CA PRO A 481 -15.08 -7.29 -51.50
C PRO A 481 -15.55 -8.73 -51.31
#